data_AF-A0A535JTE4-F1
#
_entry.id   AF-A0A535JTE4-F1
#
_cell.length_a   1.000
_cell.length_b   1.000
_cell.length_c   1.000
_cell.angle_alpha   90.00
_cell.angle_beta   90.00
_cell.angle_gamma   90.00
#
_symmetry.space_group_name_H-M   'P 1'
#
loop_
_entity.id
_entity.type
_entity.pdbx_description
1 polymer ?
#
loop_
_entity_poly.entity_id
_entity_poly.type
_entity_poly.pdbx_seq_one_letter_code
_entity_poly.pdbx_strand_id
1 'polypeptide(L)'
;MSARPSGYPDRLVATPWIALLGFLAVAQSAHLLEHVAQMIQIHVMHLTGAGAQGIVGQLNLEWVHFTWNVIVLISLLALLPRFPTNPWLIAVTPLAGWHFVEHAVMIATYIQTGVPGTPGLLSSGGLAFGGLPLARPDLHFLYNLLETIPLVIAWSVEVRKV
;
A
#
# COMPACT_ATOMS: atom_id res chain seq x y z
N MET A 1 -27.38 35.21 -32.76
CA MET A 1 -26.18 34.54 -32.20
C MET A 1 -25.77 35.26 -30.94
N SER A 2 -26.14 34.74 -29.77
CA SER A 2 -25.64 35.24 -28.48
C SER A 2 -24.52 34.31 -28.01
N ALA A 3 -23.30 34.81 -28.03
CA ALA A 3 -22.17 34.15 -27.39
C ALA A 3 -22.44 34.15 -25.87
N ARG A 4 -22.54 32.96 -25.26
CA ARG A 4 -22.53 32.86 -23.81
C ARG A 4 -21.18 33.37 -23.29
N PRO A 5 -21.15 34.27 -22.30
CA PRO A 5 -19.92 34.62 -21.61
C PRO A 5 -19.41 33.36 -20.90
N SER A 6 -18.15 32.99 -21.13
CA SER A 6 -17.45 31.95 -20.36
C SER A 6 -17.24 32.46 -18.93
N GLY A 7 -18.28 32.34 -18.11
CA GLY A 7 -18.38 32.95 -16.79
C GLY A 7 -18.73 31.95 -15.69
N TYR A 8 -17.89 30.93 -15.49
CA TYR A 8 -17.55 30.32 -14.19
C TYR A 8 -16.41 29.32 -14.46
N PRO A 9 -15.38 29.18 -13.60
CA PRO A 9 -14.37 28.16 -13.81
C PRO A 9 -15.04 26.80 -13.60
N ASP A 10 -15.26 26.05 -14.68
CA ASP A 10 -15.57 24.60 -14.64
C ASP A 10 -14.34 23.80 -14.17
N ARG A 11 -13.65 24.28 -13.13
CA ARG A 11 -12.43 23.70 -12.58
C ARG A 11 -12.82 22.72 -11.49
N LEU A 12 -12.42 21.46 -11.69
CA LEU A 12 -12.28 20.40 -10.69
C LEU A 12 -13.59 19.79 -10.15
N VAL A 13 -14.41 19.18 -11.00
CA VAL A 13 -15.27 18.09 -10.51
C VAL A 13 -14.50 16.78 -10.62
N ALA A 14 -13.87 16.35 -9.52
CA ALA A 14 -13.24 15.05 -9.47
C ALA A 14 -14.31 13.97 -9.75
N THR A 15 -14.05 13.10 -10.74
CA THR A 15 -14.91 11.93 -10.95
C THR A 15 -14.82 11.01 -9.73
N PRO A 16 -15.86 10.20 -9.43
CA PRO A 16 -15.78 9.23 -8.34
C PRO A 16 -14.55 8.33 -8.38
N TRP A 17 -14.04 8.03 -9.58
CA TRP A 17 -12.84 7.21 -9.79
C TRP A 17 -11.55 7.94 -9.42
N ILE A 18 -11.45 9.23 -9.74
CA ILE A 18 -10.31 10.06 -9.33
C ILE A 18 -10.34 10.29 -7.82
N ALA A 19 -11.54 10.46 -7.24
CA ALA A 19 -11.71 10.55 -5.79
C ALA A 19 -11.27 9.26 -5.09
N LEU A 20 -11.67 8.08 -5.60
CA LEU A 20 -11.23 6.78 -5.08
C LEU A 20 -9.71 6.60 -5.20
N LEU A 21 -9.13 6.90 -6.36
CA LEU A 21 -7.68 6.82 -6.57
C LEU A 21 -6.91 7.76 -5.62
N GLY A 22 -7.41 8.99 -5.43
CA GLY A 22 -6.82 9.95 -4.51
C GLY A 22 -6.94 9.53 -3.05
N PHE A 23 -8.10 9.02 -2.64
CA PHE A 23 -8.29 8.45 -1.31
C PHE A 23 -7.32 7.30 -1.06
N LEU A 24 -7.20 6.37 -2.01
CA LEU A 24 -6.29 5.24 -1.91
C LEU A 24 -4.83 5.71 -1.79
N ALA A 25 -4.41 6.67 -2.62
CA ALA A 25 -3.06 7.23 -2.57
C ALA A 25 -2.74 7.91 -1.23
N VAL A 26 -3.67 8.70 -0.70
CA VAL A 26 -3.50 9.39 0.60
C VAL A 26 -3.47 8.38 1.74
N ALA A 27 -4.39 7.43 1.76
CA ALA A 27 -4.48 6.45 2.83
C ALA A 27 -3.27 5.49 2.83
N GLN A 28 -2.80 5.07 1.64
CA GLN A 28 -1.55 4.30 1.52
C GLN A 28 -0.34 5.11 1.97
N SER A 29 -0.30 6.42 1.68
CA SER A 29 0.77 7.29 2.18
C SER A 29 0.76 7.40 3.71
N ALA A 30 -0.42 7.51 4.33
CA ALA A 30 -0.54 7.50 5.79
C ALA A 30 -0.07 6.16 6.37
N HIS A 31 -0.44 5.04 5.75
CA HIS A 31 0.04 3.71 6.15
C HIS A 31 1.56 3.58 6.01
N LEU A 32 2.17 4.10 4.93
CA LEU A 32 3.63 4.15 4.79
C LEU A 32 4.29 4.98 5.91
N LEU A 33 3.68 6.10 6.34
CA LEU A 33 4.22 6.91 7.44
C LEU A 33 4.25 6.17 8.77
N GLU A 34 3.26 5.30 9.05
CA GLU A 34 3.31 4.39 10.20
C GLU A 34 4.55 3.48 10.15
N HIS A 35 4.85 2.94 8.97
CA HIS A 35 6.05 2.11 8.78
C HIS A 35 7.35 2.91 8.79
N VAL A 36 7.37 4.16 8.32
CA VAL A 36 8.53 5.06 8.50
C VAL A 36 8.81 5.24 9.99
N ALA A 37 7.78 5.50 10.81
CA ALA A 37 7.95 5.60 12.25
C ALA A 37 8.47 4.29 12.86
N GLN A 38 7.97 3.14 12.38
CA GLN A 38 8.48 1.83 12.79
C GLN A 38 9.96 1.63 12.39
N MET A 39 10.37 2.05 11.20
CA MET A 39 11.78 1.95 10.77
C MET A 39 12.69 2.84 11.62
N ILE A 40 12.24 4.03 12.00
CA ILE A 40 12.97 4.90 12.95
C ILE A 40 13.10 4.20 14.31
N GLN A 41 12.02 3.61 14.83
CA GLN A 41 12.04 2.87 16.09
C GLN A 41 13.04 1.71 16.06
N ILE A 42 13.11 0.96 14.96
CA ILE A 42 14.01 -0.20 14.83
C ILE A 42 15.47 0.25 14.63
N HIS A 43 15.72 1.09 13.63
CA HIS A 43 17.09 1.34 13.15
C HIS A 43 17.78 2.50 13.83
N VAL A 44 17.02 3.46 14.38
CA VAL A 44 17.57 4.64 15.07
C VAL A 44 17.43 4.50 16.58
N MET A 45 16.29 4.01 17.07
CA MET A 45 16.04 3.86 18.51
C MET A 45 16.38 2.46 19.04
N HIS A 46 16.74 1.52 18.17
CA HIS A 46 17.10 0.14 18.52
C HIS A 46 16.01 -0.62 19.28
N LEU A 47 14.75 -0.26 19.04
CA LEU A 47 13.59 -0.96 19.61
C LEU A 47 13.29 -2.23 18.79
N THR A 48 12.74 -3.24 19.46
CA THR A 48 12.39 -4.52 18.81
C THR A 48 11.02 -4.99 19.27
N GLY A 49 10.40 -5.87 18.48
CA GLY A 49 9.11 -6.50 18.80
C GLY A 49 8.05 -5.47 19.19
N ALA A 50 7.45 -5.64 20.36
CA ALA A 50 6.40 -4.75 20.89
C ALA A 50 6.86 -3.29 21.12
N GLY A 51 8.17 -3.02 21.16
CA GLY A 51 8.70 -1.66 21.24
C GLY A 51 8.72 -0.91 19.90
N ALA A 52 8.58 -1.61 18.77
CA ALA A 52 8.68 -1.03 17.42
C ALA A 52 7.39 -1.28 16.61
N GLN A 53 6.35 -0.50 16.88
CA GLN A 53 5.00 -0.73 16.37
C GLN A 53 4.46 0.41 15.48
N GLY A 54 5.25 1.44 15.20
CA GLY A 54 4.78 2.65 14.50
C GLY A 54 4.17 3.68 15.44
N ILE A 55 3.33 4.57 14.90
CA ILE A 55 2.67 5.66 15.65
C ILE A 55 1.41 5.12 16.32
N VAL A 56 0.56 4.42 15.55
CA VAL A 56 -0.68 3.78 16.04
C VAL A 56 -0.46 2.28 16.22
N GLY A 57 0.42 1.93 17.16
CA GLY A 57 0.90 0.55 17.33
C GLY A 57 -0.16 -0.53 17.59
N GLN A 58 -1.36 -0.15 18.03
CA GLN A 58 -2.50 -1.06 18.19
C GLN A 58 -2.98 -1.66 16.86
N LEU A 59 -2.71 -0.97 15.75
CA LEU A 59 -3.06 -1.43 14.41
C LEU A 59 -1.93 -2.23 13.75
N ASN A 60 -0.77 -2.37 14.39
CA ASN A 60 0.35 -3.15 13.87
C ASN A 60 0.16 -4.67 14.08
N LEU A 61 -0.98 -5.19 13.63
CA LEU A 61 -1.37 -6.59 13.72
C LEU A 61 -1.49 -7.19 12.33
N GLU A 62 -1.08 -8.44 12.17
CA GLU A 62 -1.06 -9.11 10.86
C GLU A 62 -2.44 -9.09 10.17
N TRP A 63 -3.53 -9.27 10.92
CA TRP A 63 -4.89 -9.19 10.40
C TRP A 63 -5.24 -7.82 9.82
N VAL A 64 -4.77 -6.74 10.44
CA VAL A 64 -5.02 -5.38 9.94
C VAL A 64 -4.30 -5.18 8.61
N HIS A 65 -3.04 -5.59 8.50
CA HIS A 65 -2.28 -5.50 7.26
C HIS A 65 -2.89 -6.37 6.16
N PHE A 66 -3.31 -7.60 6.48
CA PHE A 66 -3.98 -8.47 5.52
C PHE A 66 -5.28 -7.84 5.00
N THR A 67 -6.16 -7.35 5.87
CA THR A 67 -7.39 -6.68 5.46
C THR A 67 -7.11 -5.42 4.65
N TRP A 68 -6.11 -4.64 5.04
CA TRP A 68 -5.66 -3.47 4.28
C TRP A 68 -5.23 -3.84 2.85
N ASN A 69 -4.39 -4.86 2.70
CA ASN A 69 -3.94 -5.37 1.41
C ASN A 69 -5.10 -5.86 0.52
N VAL A 70 -6.11 -6.53 1.10
CA VAL A 70 -7.33 -6.92 0.37
C VAL A 70 -8.04 -5.69 -0.19
N ILE A 71 -8.26 -4.66 0.63
CA ILE A 71 -8.94 -3.43 0.22
C ILE A 71 -8.15 -2.70 -0.88
N VAL A 72 -6.82 -2.59 -0.72
CA VAL A 72 -5.94 -1.98 -1.72
C VAL A 72 -6.04 -2.74 -3.05
N LEU A 73 -5.87 -4.06 -3.03
CA LEU A 73 -5.89 -4.87 -4.25
C LEU A 73 -7.24 -4.80 -4.97
N ILE A 74 -8.36 -4.93 -4.24
CA ILE A 74 -9.71 -4.81 -4.83
C ILE A 74 -9.91 -3.41 -5.45
N SER A 75 -9.46 -2.37 -4.76
CA SER A 75 -9.57 -0.99 -5.25
C SER A 75 -8.75 -0.80 -6.54
N LEU A 76 -7.51 -1.30 -6.58
CA LEU A 76 -6.67 -1.24 -7.77
C LEU A 76 -7.29 -1.99 -8.95
N LEU A 77 -7.82 -3.19 -8.72
CA LEU A 77 -8.50 -3.98 -9.75
C LEU A 77 -9.77 -3.27 -10.27
N ALA A 78 -10.50 -2.57 -9.42
CA ALA A 78 -11.66 -1.76 -9.83
C ALA A 78 -11.27 -0.48 -10.61
N LEU A 79 -10.11 0.10 -10.30
CA LEU A 79 -9.58 1.30 -10.95
C LEU A 79 -8.94 1.00 -12.32
N LEU A 80 -8.35 -0.18 -12.52
CA LEU A 80 -7.64 -0.55 -13.75
C LEU A 80 -8.48 -0.34 -15.04
N PRO A 81 -9.73 -0.80 -15.14
CA PRO A 81 -10.55 -0.58 -16.33
C PRO A 81 -10.91 0.89 -16.57
N ARG A 82 -10.79 1.75 -15.55
CA ARG A 82 -11.14 3.18 -15.59
C ARG A 82 -9.96 4.04 -16.03
N PHE A 83 -8.74 3.56 -15.80
CA PHE A 83 -7.50 4.23 -16.19
C PHE A 83 -6.57 3.25 -16.96
N PRO A 84 -7.03 2.67 -18.08
CA PRO A 84 -6.34 1.55 -18.74
C PRO A 84 -5.02 1.93 -19.41
N THR A 85 -4.73 3.23 -19.53
CA THR A 85 -3.49 3.77 -20.12
C THR A 85 -2.54 4.34 -19.09
N ASN A 86 -2.85 4.24 -17.78
CA ASN A 86 -1.97 4.71 -16.73
C ASN A 86 -0.92 3.64 -16.39
N PRO A 87 0.35 3.80 -16.81
CA PRO A 87 1.36 2.76 -16.62
C PRO A 87 1.70 2.53 -15.15
N TRP A 88 1.56 3.55 -14.30
CA TRP A 88 1.86 3.46 -12.88
C TRP A 88 0.81 2.65 -12.13
N LEU A 89 -0.48 2.83 -12.48
CA LEU A 89 -1.57 2.02 -11.95
C LEU A 89 -1.44 0.55 -12.39
N ILE A 90 -1.08 0.33 -13.66
CA ILE A 90 -0.81 -1.01 -14.19
C ILE A 90 0.36 -1.67 -13.47
N ALA A 91 1.44 -0.93 -13.20
CA ALA A 91 2.63 -1.46 -12.54
C ALA A 91 2.43 -1.73 -11.04
N VAL A 92 1.70 -0.87 -10.32
CA VAL A 92 1.46 -1.07 -8.88
C VAL A 92 0.54 -2.24 -8.59
N THR A 93 -0.40 -2.56 -9.50
CA THR A 93 -1.37 -3.64 -9.27
C THR A 93 -0.73 -5.02 -9.05
N PRO A 94 0.21 -5.51 -9.88
CA PRO A 94 0.88 -6.79 -9.61
C PRO A 94 1.78 -6.73 -8.36
N LEU A 95 2.35 -5.56 -8.01
CA LEU A 95 3.10 -5.40 -6.75
C LEU A 95 2.18 -5.59 -5.54
N ALA A 96 1.03 -4.92 -5.52
CA ALA A 96 -0.01 -5.10 -4.51
C ALA A 96 -0.54 -6.53 -4.46
N GLY A 97 -0.66 -7.19 -5.62
CA GLY A 97 -1.01 -8.60 -5.70
C GLY A 97 0.02 -9.49 -5.01
N TRP A 98 1.32 -9.24 -5.24
CA TRP A 98 2.40 -9.97 -4.60
C TRP A 98 2.47 -9.73 -3.10
N HIS A 99 2.37 -8.48 -2.66
CA HIS A 99 2.38 -8.12 -1.25
C HIS A 99 1.17 -8.72 -0.50
N PHE A 100 0.00 -8.74 -1.13
CA PHE A 100 -1.15 -9.47 -0.60
C PHE A 100 -0.87 -10.97 -0.41
N VAL A 101 -0.23 -11.63 -1.39
CA VAL A 101 0.12 -13.06 -1.29
C VAL A 101 1.05 -13.34 -0.10
N GLU A 102 2.05 -12.49 0.13
CA GLU A 102 2.92 -12.58 1.32
C GLU A 102 2.10 -12.58 2.62
N HIS A 103 1.19 -11.61 2.78
CA HIS A 103 0.30 -11.55 3.94
C HIS A 103 -0.66 -12.74 4.02
N ALA A 104 -1.17 -13.23 2.89
CA ALA A 104 -2.03 -14.41 2.86
C ALA A 104 -1.30 -15.66 3.37
N VAL A 105 -0.03 -15.84 2.99
CA VAL A 105 0.81 -16.94 3.48
C VAL A 105 1.07 -16.80 4.98
N MET A 106 1.33 -15.59 5.47
CA MET A 106 1.52 -15.34 6.89
C MET A 106 0.26 -15.67 7.70
N ILE A 107 -0.92 -15.22 7.25
CA ILE A 107 -2.20 -15.55 7.88
C ILE A 107 -2.47 -17.05 7.84
N ALA A 108 -2.25 -17.71 6.69
CA ALA A 108 -2.42 -19.15 6.58
C ALA A 108 -1.51 -19.91 7.57
N THR A 109 -0.26 -19.48 7.68
CA THR A 109 0.70 -20.05 8.64
C THR A 109 0.24 -19.85 10.08
N TYR A 110 -0.24 -18.65 10.42
CA TYR A 110 -0.78 -18.35 11.75
C TYR A 110 -1.99 -19.23 12.08
N ILE A 111 -2.93 -19.41 11.13
CA ILE A 111 -4.10 -20.27 11.32
C ILE A 111 -3.67 -21.73 11.55
N GLN A 112 -2.63 -22.21 10.86
CA GLN A 112 -2.16 -23.60 10.98
C GLN A 112 -1.34 -23.86 12.24
N THR A 113 -0.55 -22.88 12.70
CA THR A 113 0.47 -23.10 13.74
C THR A 113 0.21 -22.34 15.04
N GLY A 114 -0.65 -21.31 15.00
CA GLY A 114 -0.85 -20.36 16.10
C GLY A 114 0.33 -19.41 16.32
N VAL A 115 1.40 -19.47 15.52
CA VAL A 115 2.60 -18.66 15.70
C VAL A 115 2.47 -17.35 14.91
N PRO A 116 2.42 -16.18 15.58
CA PRO A 116 2.36 -14.89 14.91
C PRO A 116 3.75 -14.42 14.43
N GLY A 117 3.76 -13.49 13.48
CA GLY A 117 4.99 -12.78 13.08
C GLY A 117 6.00 -13.64 12.31
N THR A 118 5.54 -14.67 11.61
CA THR A 118 6.40 -15.54 10.79
C THR A 118 7.01 -14.80 9.60
N PRO A 119 8.13 -15.28 9.02
CA PRO A 119 8.83 -14.57 7.93
C PRO A 119 8.08 -14.46 6.59
N GLY A 120 6.97 -15.20 6.37
CA GLY A 120 6.32 -15.25 5.07
C GLY A 120 7.16 -15.99 4.02
N LEU A 121 7.11 -15.53 2.76
CA LEU A 121 7.83 -16.12 1.64
C LEU A 121 9.25 -15.55 1.50
N LEU A 122 9.42 -14.22 1.39
CA LEU A 122 10.69 -13.62 0.99
C LEU A 122 11.48 -12.93 2.10
N SER A 123 10.97 -12.73 3.32
CA SER A 123 11.83 -12.17 4.38
C SER A 123 12.80 -13.23 4.90
N SER A 124 13.82 -12.83 5.66
CA SER A 124 14.87 -13.72 6.16
C SER A 124 14.29 -14.91 6.93
N GLY A 125 14.60 -16.13 6.47
CA GLY A 125 14.01 -17.36 7.00
C GLY A 125 12.66 -17.73 6.35
N GLY A 126 12.30 -17.07 5.25
CA GLY A 126 11.06 -17.27 4.52
C GLY A 126 11.01 -18.57 3.71
N LEU A 127 9.80 -18.96 3.34
CA LEU A 127 9.54 -20.25 2.68
C LEU A 127 10.11 -20.35 1.26
N ALA A 128 10.30 -19.22 0.57
CA ALA A 128 10.81 -19.20 -0.79
C ALA A 128 12.35 -19.10 -0.77
N PHE A 129 13.02 -20.23 -1.03
CA PHE A 129 14.48 -20.31 -1.10
C PHE A 129 15.23 -19.85 0.17
N GLY A 130 14.57 -19.89 1.34
CA GLY A 130 15.12 -19.39 2.61
C GLY A 130 14.99 -17.87 2.80
N GLY A 131 14.39 -17.16 1.84
CA GLY A 131 14.17 -15.73 1.87
C GLY A 131 15.37 -14.87 1.47
N LEU A 132 15.14 -13.57 1.42
CA LEU A 132 16.14 -12.52 1.20
C LEU A 132 16.84 -12.17 2.52
N PRO A 133 18.03 -11.53 2.48
CA PRO A 133 18.73 -11.04 3.67
C PRO A 133 18.09 -9.75 4.23
N LEU A 134 16.77 -9.74 4.37
CA LEU A 134 15.97 -8.61 4.86
C LEU A 134 15.10 -9.10 6.01
N ALA A 135 15.09 -8.41 7.14
CA ALA A 135 14.14 -8.75 8.19
C ALA A 135 12.72 -8.44 7.70
N ARG A 136 11.72 -9.14 8.26
CA ARG A 136 10.32 -8.95 7.89
C ARG A 136 9.87 -7.47 7.91
N PRO A 137 10.14 -6.67 8.96
CA PRO A 137 9.73 -5.27 8.97
C PRO A 137 10.35 -4.44 7.82
N ASP A 138 11.60 -4.74 7.46
CA ASP A 138 12.31 -4.05 6.37
C ASP A 138 11.71 -4.39 5.01
N LEU A 139 11.47 -5.68 4.76
CA LEU A 139 10.84 -6.13 3.52
C LEU A 139 9.42 -5.55 3.39
N HIS A 140 8.67 -5.56 4.48
CA HIS A 140 7.32 -5.01 4.51
C HIS A 140 7.30 -3.49 4.25
N PHE A 141 8.25 -2.74 4.83
CA PHE A 141 8.45 -1.32 4.50
C PHE A 141 8.76 -1.12 3.01
N LEU A 142 9.62 -1.96 2.42
CA LEU A 142 9.96 -1.86 1.00
C LEU A 142 8.76 -2.12 0.09
N TYR A 143 7.92 -3.12 0.38
CA TYR A 143 6.69 -3.33 -0.37
C TYR A 143 5.79 -2.08 -0.32
N ASN A 144 5.53 -1.55 0.89
CA ASN A 144 4.72 -0.35 1.05
C ASN A 144 5.29 0.86 0.30
N LEU A 145 6.60 1.05 0.32
CA LEU A 145 7.28 2.12 -0.42
C LEU A 145 7.10 1.94 -1.94
N LEU A 146 7.36 0.74 -2.44
CA LEU A 146 7.25 0.39 -3.86
C LEU A 146 5.82 0.41 -4.37
N GLU A 147 4.82 0.29 -3.49
CA GLU A 147 3.41 0.48 -3.85
C GLU A 147 2.99 1.95 -3.80
N THR A 148 3.36 2.65 -2.74
CA THR A 148 2.92 4.03 -2.51
C THR A 148 3.44 4.98 -3.58
N ILE A 149 4.72 4.85 -3.97
CA ILE A 149 5.33 5.72 -4.98
C ILE A 149 4.55 5.69 -6.32
N PRO A 150 4.40 4.54 -6.99
CA PRO A 150 3.67 4.50 -8.25
C PRO A 150 2.18 4.85 -8.07
N LEU A 151 1.56 4.54 -6.94
CA LEU A 151 0.17 4.92 -6.68
C LEU A 151 -0.02 6.44 -6.59
N VAL A 152 0.87 7.15 -5.86
CA VAL A 152 0.84 8.62 -5.76
C VAL A 152 1.14 9.26 -7.12
N ILE A 153 2.07 8.69 -7.89
CA ILE A 153 2.35 9.15 -9.26
C ILE A 153 1.13 8.93 -10.16
N ALA A 154 0.49 7.76 -10.09
CA ALA A 154 -0.71 7.44 -10.85
C ALA A 154 -1.81 8.47 -10.60
N TRP A 155 -2.09 8.77 -9.32
CA TRP A 155 -3.06 9.80 -8.92
C TRP A 155 -2.66 11.19 -9.43
N SER A 156 -1.39 11.57 -9.26
CA SER A 156 -0.87 12.86 -9.72
C SER A 156 -0.99 13.05 -11.23
N VAL A 157 -0.85 11.97 -12.01
CA VAL A 157 -1.03 12.00 -13.47
C VAL A 157 -2.51 12.17 -13.83
N GLU A 158 -3.42 11.42 -13.21
CA GLU A 158 -4.85 11.52 -13.55
C GLU A 158 -5.49 12.83 -13.10
N VAL A 159 -5.11 13.34 -11.92
CA VAL A 159 -5.68 14.61 -11.43
C VAL A 159 -5.29 15.81 -12.31
N ARG A 160 -4.13 15.76 -12.97
CA ARG A 160 -3.67 16.81 -13.91
C ARG A 160 -4.39 16.79 -15.25
N LYS A 161 -5.14 15.73 -15.57
CA LYS A 161 -5.93 15.62 -16.81
C LYS A 161 -7.34 16.21 -16.68
N VAL A 162 -7.74 16.58 -15.45
CA VAL A 162 -9.05 17.19 -15.12
C VAL A 162 -8.87 18.69 -14.89
#